data_AF-A0AAX3A0R3-F1
#
_entry.id   AF-A0AAX3A0R3-F1
#
_cell.length_a   1.000
_cell.length_b   1.000
_cell.length_c   1.000
_cell.angle_alpha   90.00
_cell.angle_beta   90.00
_cell.angle_gamma   90.00
#
_symmetry.space_group_name_H-M   'P 1'
#
loop_
_entity.id
_entity.type
_entity.pdbx_description
1 polymer ?
#
loop_
_entity_poly.entity_id
_entity_poly.type
_entity_poly.pdbx_seq_one_letter_code
_entity_poly.pdbx_strand_id
1 'polypeptide(L)'
;MPGPKNLLILETEVFPDYHRVYIEDFDTPDGAESGESACTYTDHSVLVRTITADEAIDSDTDIRVRIYQGASEQPLGERIYSGELMLDSGYLAVGNAEDTIAKCPFEPGETIRLQIFVDRPSAAREVNVLIDPK
;
A
#
# COMPACT_ATOMS: atom_id res chain seq x y z
N MET A 1 -1.42 -2.08 -29.89
CA MET A 1 -1.49 -0.80 -29.16
C MET A 1 -0.97 -1.05 -27.77
N PRO A 2 -0.07 -0.22 -27.20
CA PRO A 2 0.24 -0.32 -25.78
C PRO A 2 -1.06 -0.14 -25.00
N GLY A 3 -1.34 -1.04 -24.03
CA GLY A 3 -2.54 -0.98 -23.21
C GLY A 3 -2.66 0.36 -22.45
N PRO A 4 -3.82 0.64 -21.84
CA PRO A 4 -3.99 1.85 -21.03
C PRO A 4 -2.88 1.92 -19.97
N LYS A 5 -2.17 3.06 -19.92
CA LYS A 5 -1.13 3.28 -18.91
C LYS A 5 -1.79 3.64 -17.59
N ASN A 6 -1.28 3.08 -16.50
CA ASN A 6 -1.66 3.50 -15.16
C ASN A 6 -1.16 4.92 -14.89
N LEU A 7 -2.01 5.74 -14.27
CA LEU A 7 -1.65 7.08 -13.82
C LEU A 7 -1.06 6.98 -12.41
N LEU A 8 0.20 7.38 -12.22
CA LEU A 8 0.78 7.54 -10.89
C LEU A 8 0.14 8.74 -10.21
N ILE A 9 -0.51 8.53 -9.05
CA ILE A 9 -1.20 9.58 -8.30
C ILE A 9 -0.51 9.92 -6.97
N LEU A 10 0.30 9.01 -6.43
CA LEU A 10 1.11 9.24 -5.23
C LEU A 10 2.38 8.40 -5.27
N GLU A 11 3.48 8.98 -4.83
CA GLU A 11 4.75 8.29 -4.64
C GLU A 11 5.42 8.81 -3.37
N THR A 12 5.89 7.90 -2.52
CA THR A 12 6.56 8.23 -1.25
C THR A 12 7.52 7.12 -0.82
N GLU A 13 8.32 7.41 0.20
CA GLU A 13 9.23 6.47 0.86
C GLU A 13 8.80 6.32 2.31
N VAL A 14 8.77 5.09 2.80
CA VAL A 14 8.30 4.75 4.15
C VAL A 14 9.36 3.92 4.87
N PHE A 15 9.74 4.36 6.07
CA PHE A 15 10.60 3.56 6.93
C PHE A 15 9.83 2.33 7.46
N PRO A 16 10.34 1.10 7.31
CA PRO A 16 9.60 -0.13 7.58
C PRO A 16 9.58 -0.50 9.07
N ASP A 17 9.04 0.38 9.90
CA ASP A 17 8.83 0.08 11.32
C ASP A 17 7.95 -1.17 11.47
N TYR A 18 8.37 -2.05 12.38
CA TYR A 18 7.76 -3.36 12.58
C TYR A 18 7.64 -4.23 11.30
N HIS A 19 8.50 -4.01 10.30
CA HIS A 19 8.52 -4.76 9.04
C HIS A 19 7.24 -4.58 8.21
N ARG A 20 6.62 -3.39 8.28
CA ARG A 20 5.33 -3.11 7.67
C ARG A 20 5.27 -1.75 6.98
N VAL A 21 4.49 -1.72 5.90
CA VAL A 21 3.90 -0.51 5.32
C VAL A 21 2.38 -0.62 5.45
N TYR A 22 1.75 0.47 5.87
CA TYR A 22 0.31 0.58 6.09
C TYR A 22 -0.32 1.30 4.91
N ILE A 23 -1.33 0.68 4.31
CA ILE A 23 -2.18 1.24 3.26
C ILE A 23 -3.61 1.23 3.80
N GLU A 24 -4.10 2.37 4.26
CA GLU A 24 -5.29 2.41 5.13
C GLU A 24 -6.14 3.67 4.97
N ASP A 25 -7.37 3.63 5.47
CA ASP A 25 -8.16 4.84 5.68
C ASP A 25 -7.57 5.71 6.79
N PHE A 26 -7.45 7.01 6.52
CA PHE A 26 -6.81 7.93 7.46
C PHE A 26 -7.58 8.10 8.77
N ASP A 27 -6.88 8.00 9.90
CA ASP A 27 -7.41 8.23 11.26
C ASP A 27 -8.57 7.27 11.64
N THR A 28 -8.63 6.11 10.98
CA THR A 28 -9.60 5.06 11.26
C THR A 28 -8.93 3.95 12.07
N PRO A 29 -9.31 3.75 13.35
CA PRO A 29 -8.70 2.73 14.18
C PRO A 29 -9.20 1.35 13.73
N ASP A 30 -8.41 0.68 12.91
CA ASP A 30 -8.69 -0.68 12.46
C ASP A 30 -7.55 -1.63 12.89
N GLY A 31 -7.91 -2.64 13.69
CA GLY A 31 -6.98 -3.45 14.45
C GLY A 31 -6.38 -4.60 13.64
N ALA A 32 -5.82 -4.33 12.46
CA ALA A 32 -5.16 -5.36 11.66
C ALA A 32 -3.99 -5.97 12.42
N GLU A 33 -4.15 -7.20 12.90
CA GLU A 33 -3.07 -7.91 13.59
C GLU A 33 -1.97 -8.31 12.58
N SER A 34 -0.72 -8.25 13.03
CA SER A 34 0.44 -8.67 12.25
C SER A 34 0.46 -10.21 12.11
N GLY A 35 0.62 -10.70 10.88
CA GLY A 35 0.75 -12.13 10.57
C GLY A 35 1.98 -12.47 9.72
N GLU A 36 2.23 -13.76 9.49
CA GLU A 36 3.37 -14.21 8.65
C GLU A 36 3.13 -14.07 7.15
N SER A 37 1.90 -13.76 6.74
CA SER A 37 1.52 -13.55 5.33
C SER A 37 2.22 -12.33 4.70
N ALA A 38 2.27 -12.30 3.37
CA ALA A 38 2.78 -11.15 2.62
C ALA A 38 1.99 -9.86 2.88
N CYS A 39 0.71 -10.00 3.24
CA CYS A 39 -0.09 -8.93 3.82
C CYS A 39 -1.12 -9.47 4.82
N THR A 40 -1.57 -8.60 5.71
CA THR A 40 -2.80 -8.75 6.50
C THR A 40 -3.74 -7.59 6.17
N TYR A 41 -5.05 -7.80 6.31
CA TYR A 41 -6.03 -6.81 5.90
C TYR A 41 -7.29 -6.86 6.77
N THR A 42 -7.96 -5.72 6.79
CA THR A 42 -9.28 -5.49 7.39
C THR A 42 -10.15 -4.78 6.35
N ASP A 43 -11.29 -4.23 6.76
CA ASP A 43 -12.14 -3.45 5.85
C ASP A 43 -11.56 -2.05 5.57
N HIS A 44 -10.71 -1.52 6.45
CA HIS A 44 -10.11 -0.18 6.32
C HIS A 44 -8.59 -0.17 6.15
N SER A 45 -7.90 -1.31 6.26
CA SER A 45 -6.44 -1.34 6.11
C SER A 45 -5.91 -2.58 5.38
N VAL A 46 -4.77 -2.40 4.73
CA VAL A 46 -3.91 -3.50 4.25
C VAL A 46 -2.48 -3.21 4.70
N LEU A 47 -1.93 -4.11 5.52
CA LEU A 47 -0.57 -4.06 6.03
C LEU A 47 0.30 -4.97 5.16
N VAL A 48 1.32 -4.40 4.54
CA VAL A 48 2.24 -5.11 3.63
C VAL A 48 3.51 -5.48 4.38
N ARG A 49 3.95 -6.74 4.28
CA ARG A 49 5.22 -7.21 4.84
C ARG A 49 6.41 -6.70 4.00
N THR A 50 7.38 -6.08 4.68
CA THR A 50 8.56 -5.49 4.05
C THR A 50 9.85 -6.07 4.62
N ILE A 51 11.00 -5.59 4.13
CA ILE A 51 12.29 -5.75 4.84
C ILE A 51 12.21 -5.22 6.28
N THR A 52 13.16 -5.62 7.10
CA THR A 52 13.30 -5.12 8.48
C THR A 52 13.80 -3.67 8.54
N ALA A 53 13.56 -3.01 9.66
CA ALA A 53 14.19 -1.71 9.97
C ALA A 53 15.73 -1.80 9.94
N ASP A 54 16.31 -2.88 10.49
CA ASP A 54 17.75 -3.11 10.44
C ASP A 54 18.27 -3.24 8.99
N GLU A 55 17.56 -3.99 8.13
CA GLU A 55 17.91 -4.14 6.71
C GLU A 55 17.79 -2.80 5.94
N ALA A 56 16.80 -1.96 6.28
CA ALA A 56 16.64 -0.65 5.70
C ALA A 56 17.80 0.28 6.10
N ILE A 57 18.18 0.28 7.39
CA ILE A 57 19.33 1.04 7.91
C ILE A 57 20.65 0.55 7.28
N ASP A 58 20.87 -0.77 7.24
CA ASP A 58 22.10 -1.37 6.71
C ASP A 58 22.30 -1.08 5.22
N SER A 59 21.20 -0.90 4.47
CA SER A 59 21.23 -0.59 3.04
C SER A 59 20.92 0.86 2.68
N ASP A 60 20.71 1.74 3.67
CA ASP A 60 20.33 3.16 3.50
C ASP A 60 19.18 3.32 2.48
N THR A 61 18.15 2.48 2.61
CA THR A 61 17.03 2.42 1.66
C THR A 61 15.71 2.10 2.35
N ASP A 62 14.77 3.04 2.24
CA ASP A 62 13.38 2.88 2.70
C ASP A 62 12.51 2.13 1.69
N ILE A 63 11.25 1.87 2.07
CA ILE A 63 10.29 1.20 1.20
C ILE A 63 9.67 2.22 0.25
N ARG A 64 9.84 1.99 -1.06
CA ARG A 64 9.22 2.84 -2.06
C ARG A 64 7.77 2.42 -2.28
N VAL A 65 6.84 3.33 -2.03
CA VAL A 65 5.40 3.11 -2.20
C VAL A 65 4.88 3.97 -3.34
N ARG A 66 4.14 3.36 -4.28
CA ARG A 66 3.53 4.04 -5.42
C ARG A 66 2.06 3.67 -5.51
N ILE A 67 1.19 4.67 -5.63
CA ILE A 67 -0.24 4.47 -5.87
C ILE A 67 -0.57 4.90 -7.29
N TYR A 68 -1.26 4.01 -7.98
CA TYR A 68 -1.68 4.15 -9.35
C TYR A 68 -3.20 4.13 -9.46
N GLN A 69 -3.74 4.83 -10.45
CA GLN A 69 -5.11 4.67 -10.91
C GLN A 69 -5.11 4.10 -12.32
N GLY A 70 -5.84 3.00 -12.54
CA GLY A 70 -5.90 2.33 -13.83
C GLY A 70 -6.27 0.85 -13.73
N ALA A 71 -6.11 0.12 -14.84
CA ALA A 71 -6.47 -1.30 -14.93
C ALA A 71 -5.34 -2.16 -15.52
N SER A 72 -4.14 -1.63 -15.68
CA SER A 72 -3.01 -2.36 -16.27
C SER A 72 -2.13 -2.95 -15.17
N GLU A 73 -1.99 -4.27 -15.11
CA GLU A 73 -1.14 -4.92 -14.09
C GLU A 73 0.36 -4.98 -14.49
N GLN A 74 0.73 -4.54 -15.70
CA GLN A 74 2.03 -4.86 -16.29
C GLN A 74 3.10 -3.76 -16.13
N PRO A 75 4.31 -4.09 -15.61
CA PRO A 75 4.59 -5.04 -14.54
C PRO A 75 4.76 -4.27 -13.21
N LEU A 76 3.77 -4.37 -12.31
CA LEU A 76 3.82 -3.72 -10.99
C LEU A 76 4.45 -4.61 -9.89
N GLY A 77 4.83 -5.85 -10.22
CA GLY A 77 5.40 -6.82 -9.28
C GLY A 77 4.51 -8.06 -9.12
N GLU A 78 4.74 -8.83 -8.06
CA GLU A 78 3.91 -9.96 -7.66
C GLU A 78 2.70 -9.47 -6.86
N ARG A 79 1.49 -9.83 -7.28
CA ARG A 79 0.25 -9.44 -6.59
C ARG A 79 0.09 -10.23 -5.30
N ILE A 80 0.03 -9.52 -4.17
CA ILE A 80 -0.16 -10.11 -2.83
C ILE A 80 -1.56 -9.86 -2.27
N TYR A 81 -2.28 -8.86 -2.80
CA TYR A 81 -3.63 -8.52 -2.38
C TYR A 81 -4.49 -8.06 -3.56
N SER A 82 -5.78 -8.37 -3.49
CA SER A 82 -6.83 -7.84 -4.37
C SER A 82 -8.13 -7.83 -3.60
N GLY A 83 -8.72 -6.67 -3.39
CA GLY A 83 -9.92 -6.52 -2.57
C GLY A 83 -10.47 -5.12 -2.57
N GLU A 84 -11.33 -4.86 -1.61
CA GLU A 84 -11.99 -3.58 -1.39
C GLU A 84 -11.51 -2.95 -0.09
N LEU A 85 -11.46 -1.62 -0.04
CA LEU A 85 -11.11 -0.84 1.13
C LEU A 85 -12.14 0.27 1.32
N MET A 86 -12.67 0.42 2.53
CA MET A 86 -13.61 1.48 2.88
C MET A 86 -12.86 2.71 3.38
N LEU A 87 -13.04 3.85 2.70
CA LEU A 87 -12.43 5.13 3.04
C LEU A 87 -13.45 6.06 3.69
N ASP A 88 -13.76 5.82 4.97
CA ASP A 88 -14.72 6.64 5.73
C ASP A 88 -14.24 8.10 5.85
N SER A 89 -12.93 8.28 6.02
CA SER A 89 -12.31 9.60 6.09
C SER A 89 -12.28 10.34 4.74
N GLY A 90 -12.39 9.59 3.62
CA GLY A 90 -12.15 10.09 2.27
C GLY A 90 -10.65 10.28 1.94
N TYR A 91 -9.76 9.61 2.66
CA TYR A 91 -8.32 9.62 2.37
C TYR A 91 -7.73 8.23 2.45
N LEU A 92 -7.05 7.82 1.38
CA LEU A 92 -6.15 6.67 1.43
C LEU A 92 -4.79 7.15 1.92
N ALA A 93 -4.38 6.69 3.10
CA ALA A 93 -3.12 6.99 3.75
C ALA A 93 -2.07 5.90 3.49
N VAL A 94 -0.82 6.33 3.50
CA VAL A 94 0.37 5.49 3.42
C VAL A 94 1.30 5.87 4.56
N GLY A 95 1.77 4.88 5.31
CA GLY A 95 2.70 5.13 6.40
C GLY A 95 3.24 3.88 7.05
N ASN A 96 3.71 4.04 8.27
CA ASN A 96 4.14 2.95 9.15
C ASN A 96 3.25 2.91 10.40
N ALA A 97 3.64 2.13 11.41
CA ALA A 97 2.83 1.94 12.62
C ALA A 97 2.67 3.22 13.47
N GLU A 98 3.59 4.19 13.34
CA GLU A 98 3.66 5.37 14.18
C GLU A 98 3.22 6.64 13.44
N ASP A 99 3.52 6.72 12.13
CA ASP A 99 3.38 7.92 11.33
C ASP A 99 2.66 7.67 10.00
N THR A 100 1.69 8.53 9.71
CA THR A 100 1.19 8.72 8.34
C THR A 100 2.20 9.58 7.56
N ILE A 101 2.73 9.03 6.46
CA ILE A 101 3.75 9.69 5.64
C ILE A 101 3.13 10.46 4.47
N ALA A 102 2.13 9.85 3.82
CA ALA A 102 1.46 10.46 2.67
C ALA A 102 -0.03 10.08 2.63
N LYS A 103 -0.82 10.87 1.90
CA LYS A 103 -2.24 10.55 1.66
C LYS A 103 -2.72 11.08 0.32
N CYS A 104 -3.68 10.39 -0.28
CA CYS A 104 -4.39 10.86 -1.47
C CYS A 104 -5.91 10.96 -1.22
N PRO A 105 -6.58 12.00 -1.73
CA PRO A 105 -8.00 12.25 -1.46
C PRO A 105 -8.93 11.38 -2.31
N PHE A 106 -10.05 10.99 -1.71
CA PHE A 106 -11.20 10.26 -2.28
C PHE A 106 -12.51 10.90 -1.79
N GLU A 107 -13.66 10.38 -2.23
CA GLU A 107 -14.96 10.79 -1.66
C GLU A 107 -15.11 10.17 -0.26
N PRO A 108 -15.54 10.93 0.76
CA PRO A 108 -15.80 10.36 2.09
C PRO A 108 -16.87 9.26 2.05
N GLY A 109 -16.58 8.12 2.69
CA GLY A 109 -17.43 6.91 2.67
C GLY A 109 -17.34 6.11 1.37
N GLU A 110 -16.35 6.38 0.52
CA GLU A 110 -16.12 5.64 -0.71
C GLU A 110 -15.50 4.26 -0.42
N THR A 111 -16.04 3.21 -1.04
CA THR A 111 -15.35 1.92 -1.12
C THR A 111 -14.55 1.86 -2.42
N ILE A 112 -13.23 1.73 -2.31
CA ILE A 112 -12.34 1.58 -3.47
C ILE A 112 -11.97 0.11 -3.66
N ARG A 113 -11.83 -0.30 -4.92
CA ARG A 113 -11.25 -1.59 -5.26
C ARG A 113 -9.78 -1.40 -5.60
N LEU A 114 -8.91 -2.15 -4.94
CA LEU A 114 -7.47 -2.02 -5.10
C LEU A 114 -6.77 -3.37 -5.17
N GLN A 115 -5.58 -3.35 -5.76
CA GLN A 115 -4.66 -4.46 -5.86
C GLN A 115 -3.29 -4.01 -5.38
N ILE A 116 -2.58 -4.85 -4.62
CA ILE A 116 -1.23 -4.54 -4.12
C ILE A 116 -0.24 -5.52 -4.72
N PHE A 117 0.84 -4.97 -5.26
CA PHE A 117 1.94 -5.68 -5.87
C PHE A 117 3.24 -5.32 -5.17
N VAL A 118 4.14 -6.29 -5.05
CA VAL A 118 5.46 -6.10 -4.45
C VAL A 118 6.56 -6.75 -5.28
N ASP A 119 7.79 -6.29 -5.11
CA ASP A 119 8.96 -6.92 -5.73
C ASP A 119 9.28 -8.29 -5.10
N ARG A 120 9.06 -8.45 -3.78
CA ARG A 120 9.29 -9.69 -3.04
C ARG A 120 8.30 -9.86 -1.87
N PRO A 121 7.39 -10.85 -1.91
CA PRO A 121 6.33 -11.01 -0.90
C PRO A 121 6.77 -11.15 0.56
N SER A 122 7.95 -11.71 0.82
CA SER A 122 8.44 -11.94 2.19
C SER A 122 9.30 -10.79 2.76
N ALA A 123 9.74 -9.87 1.90
CA ALA A 123 10.67 -8.81 2.24
C ALA A 123 10.64 -7.72 1.15
N ALA A 124 9.47 -7.09 0.98
CA ALA A 124 9.25 -6.10 -0.05
C ALA A 124 10.12 -4.85 0.19
N ARG A 125 10.63 -4.28 -0.91
CA ARG A 125 11.28 -2.97 -0.98
C ARG A 125 10.52 -2.00 -1.88
N GLU A 126 9.70 -2.54 -2.78
CA GLU A 126 8.76 -1.77 -3.58
C GLU A 126 7.33 -2.26 -3.33
N VAL A 127 6.43 -1.33 -3.04
CA VAL A 127 4.99 -1.56 -2.89
C VAL A 127 4.25 -0.72 -3.92
N ASN A 128 3.54 -1.37 -4.82
CA ASN A 128 2.75 -0.72 -5.86
C ASN A 128 1.27 -1.03 -5.61
N VAL A 129 0.46 0.00 -5.42
CA VAL A 129 -0.99 -0.08 -5.26
C VAL A 129 -1.64 0.33 -6.57
N LEU A 130 -2.53 -0.49 -7.12
CA LEU A 130 -3.35 -0.17 -8.28
C LEU A 130 -4.80 -0.04 -7.83
N ILE A 131 -5.36 1.14 -8.03
CA ILE A 131 -6.77 1.44 -7.77
C ILE A 131 -7.53 1.32 -9.08
N ASP A 132 -8.53 0.44 -9.08
CA ASP A 132 -9.36 0.18 -10.25
C ASP A 132 -10.17 1.45 -10.58
N PRO A 133 -10.40 1.77 -11.87
CA PRO A 133 -11.28 2.86 -12.25
C PRO A 133 -12.74 2.57 -11.83
N LYS A 134 -13.49 3.61 -11.47
CA LYS A 134 -14.96 3.55 -11.33
C LYS A 134 -15.63 3.16 -12.66
#